data_AF-A0A367IKG7-F1
#
_entry.id   AF-A0A367IKG7-F1
#
_cell.length_a   1.000
_cell.length_b   1.000
_cell.length_c   1.000
_cell.angle_alpha   90.00
_cell.angle_beta   90.00
_cell.angle_gamma   90.00
#
_symmetry.space_group_name_H-M   'P 1'
#
loop_
_entity.id
_entity.type
_entity.pdbx_description
1 polymer ?
#
loop_
_entity_poly.entity_id
_entity_poly.type
_entity_poly.pdbx_seq_one_letter_code
_entity_poly.pdbx_strand_id
1 'polypeptide(L)'
;WYPEISHHAPNIPLILVGTKLDLREDKDTIDRLREKKMAPISYAQGLQMAKDISAVKYLECSALTQKGLKNVFDEAIRAVLSPPARPTKKKGCLIL
;
A
#
# COMPACT_ATOMS: atom_id res chain seq x y z
N TRP A 1 1.24 -10.78 -6.06
CA TRP A 1 0.12 -10.03 -5.48
C TRP A 1 -0.57 -9.11 -6.49
N TYR A 2 -0.04 -7.93 -6.82
CA TYR A 2 -0.79 -6.99 -7.67
C TYR A 2 -1.22 -7.55 -9.04
N PRO A 3 -0.34 -8.20 -9.84
CA PRO A 3 -0.76 -8.75 -11.14
C PRO A 3 -1.89 -9.79 -11.02
N GLU A 4 -1.84 -10.61 -9.96
CA GLU A 4 -2.83 -11.64 -9.67
C GLU A 4 -4.18 -11.04 -9.26
N ILE A 5 -4.17 -10.07 -8.34
CA ILE A 5 -5.38 -9.35 -7.92
C ILE A 5 -5.99 -8.58 -9.09
N SER A 6 -5.16 -7.90 -9.88
CA SER A 6 -5.61 -7.16 -11.07
C SER A 6 -6.23 -8.08 -12.13
N HIS A 7 -5.83 -9.35 -12.18
CA HIS A 7 -6.37 -10.32 -13.12
C HIS A 7 -7.70 -10.92 -12.61
N HIS A 8 -7.77 -11.33 -11.35
CA HIS A 8 -8.93 -12.02 -10.79
C HIS A 8 -10.03 -11.09 -10.26
N ALA A 9 -9.67 -9.89 -9.80
CA ALA A 9 -10.58 -8.92 -9.22
C ALA A 9 -10.34 -7.52 -9.83
N PRO A 10 -10.65 -7.33 -11.13
CA PRO A 10 -10.53 -6.02 -11.74
C PRO A 10 -11.48 -5.03 -11.08
N ASN A 11 -11.09 -3.77 -10.99
CA ASN A 11 -11.95 -2.65 -10.54
C ASN A 11 -12.35 -2.66 -9.05
N ILE A 12 -11.68 -3.43 -8.19
CA ILE A 12 -11.85 -3.33 -6.73
C ILE A 12 -10.99 -2.19 -6.13
N PRO A 13 -11.40 -1.56 -5.02
CA PRO A 13 -10.52 -0.67 -4.28
C PRO A 13 -9.36 -1.45 -3.68
N LEU A 14 -8.13 -0.98 -3.95
CA LEU A 14 -6.90 -1.59 -3.44
C LEU A 14 -6.29 -0.69 -2.37
N ILE A 15 -5.88 -1.23 -1.23
CA ILE A 15 -5.12 -0.50 -0.20
C ILE A 15 -3.79 -1.22 -0.02
N LEU A 16 -2.69 -0.46 -0.05
CA LEU A 16 -1.37 -0.97 0.24
C LEU A 16 -1.07 -0.77 1.73
N VAL A 17 -0.69 -1.84 2.43
CA VAL A 17 -0.38 -1.79 3.86
C VAL A 17 1.06 -2.23 4.11
N GLY A 18 1.89 -1.32 4.66
CA GLY A 18 3.20 -1.65 5.22
C GLY A 18 3.05 -2.20 6.63
N THR A 19 3.49 -3.43 6.88
CA THR A 19 3.41 -4.06 8.21
C THR A 19 4.74 -3.97 8.95
N LYS A 20 4.72 -4.27 10.25
CA LYS A 20 5.89 -4.30 11.13
C LYS A 20 6.63 -2.96 11.20
N LEU A 21 5.86 -1.87 11.28
CA LEU A 21 6.41 -0.50 11.35
C LEU A 21 7.44 -0.32 12.48
N ASP A 22 7.27 -1.04 13.59
CA ASP A 22 8.19 -1.09 14.73
C ASP A 22 9.63 -1.47 14.34
N LEU A 23 9.80 -2.35 13.35
CA LEU A 23 11.13 -2.81 12.92
C LEU A 23 11.91 -1.76 12.12
N ARG A 24 11.28 -0.65 11.72
CA ARG A 24 11.97 0.44 11.01
C ARG A 24 12.97 1.16 11.91
N GLU A 25 12.74 1.17 13.21
CA GLU A 25 13.60 1.82 14.22
C GLU A 25 14.38 0.80 15.07
N ASP A 26 14.15 -0.49 14.86
CA ASP A 26 14.82 -1.58 15.57
C ASP A 26 16.26 -1.77 15.10
N LYS A 27 17.22 -1.56 16.00
CA LYS A 27 18.66 -1.60 15.67
C LYS A 27 19.11 -2.97 15.17
N ASP A 28 18.67 -4.05 15.81
CA ASP A 28 19.03 -5.42 15.40
C ASP A 28 18.55 -5.70 13.98
N THR A 29 17.30 -5.35 13.67
CA THR A 29 16.74 -5.52 12.33
C THR A 29 17.47 -4.66 11.30
N ILE A 30 17.80 -3.42 11.62
CA ILE A 30 18.55 -2.53 10.72
C ILE A 30 19.94 -3.11 10.41
N ASP A 31 20.67 -3.59 11.43
CA ASP A 31 22.01 -4.13 11.25
C ASP A 31 21.98 -5.43 10.44
N ARG A 32 21.02 -6.33 10.70
CA ARG A 32 20.80 -7.54 9.88
C ARG A 32 20.43 -7.24 8.43
N LEU A 33 19.69 -6.15 8.18
CA LEU A 33 19.39 -5.70 6.81
C LEU A 33 20.65 -5.13 6.14
N ARG A 34 21.47 -4.38 6.87
CA ARG A 34 22.74 -3.83 6.36
C ARG A 34 23.73 -4.90 5.98
N GLU A 35 23.84 -5.99 6.75
CA GLU A 35 24.66 -7.16 6.39
C GLU A 35 24.27 -7.72 5.01
N LYS A 36 22.99 -7.63 4.65
CA LYS A 36 22.44 -8.03 3.35
C LYS A 36 22.40 -6.90 2.32
N LYS A 37 23.01 -5.75 2.61
CA LYS A 37 22.98 -4.52 1.79
C LYS A 37 21.56 -4.01 1.50
N MET A 38 20.64 -4.22 2.44
CA MET A 38 19.27 -3.75 2.38
C MET A 38 19.01 -2.71 3.46
N ALA A 39 17.90 -1.99 3.32
CA ALA A 39 17.41 -1.05 4.31
C ALA A 39 15.89 -1.24 4.50
N PRO A 40 15.33 -0.86 5.66
CA PRO A 40 13.88 -0.80 5.83
C PRO A 40 13.24 0.07 4.76
N ILE A 41 12.06 -0.34 4.29
CA ILE A 41 11.28 0.45 3.34
C ILE A 41 10.90 1.77 4.01
N SER A 42 11.13 2.88 3.32
CA SER A 42 10.71 4.21 3.76
C SER A 42 9.25 4.48 3.40
N TYR A 43 8.64 5.43 4.11
CA TYR A 43 7.26 5.86 3.80
C TYR A 43 7.12 6.34 2.35
N ALA A 44 8.10 7.08 1.84
CA ALA A 44 8.09 7.60 0.47
C ALA A 44 8.12 6.47 -0.58
N GLN A 45 8.89 5.41 -0.35
CA GLN A 45 8.92 4.24 -1.22
C GLN A 45 7.58 3.49 -1.22
N GLY A 46 6.96 3.33 -0.05
CA GLY A 46 5.63 2.73 0.06
C GLY A 46 4.56 3.56 -0.65
N LEU A 47 4.63 4.90 -0.52
CA LEU A 47 3.71 5.81 -1.19
C LEU A 47 3.89 5.77 -2.72
N GLN A 48 5.13 5.66 -3.21
CA GLN A 48 5.40 5.50 -4.64
C GLN A 48 4.82 4.19 -5.16
N MET A 49 5.06 3.07 -4.47
CA MET A 49 4.51 1.77 -4.83
C MET A 49 2.96 1.80 -4.86
N ALA A 50 2.33 2.48 -3.90
CA ALA A 50 0.88 2.64 -3.89
C ALA A 50 0.36 3.38 -5.13
N LYS A 51 1.09 4.38 -5.62
CA LYS A 51 0.75 5.06 -6.89
C LYS A 51 0.94 4.14 -8.09
N ASP A 52 2.04 3.39 -8.12
CA ASP A 52 2.37 2.49 -9.24
C ASP A 52 1.30 1.40 -9.44
N ILE A 53 0.73 0.89 -8.35
CA ILE A 53 -0.36 -0.10 -8.38
C ILE A 53 -1.77 0.52 -8.35
N SER A 54 -1.88 1.85 -8.43
CA SER A 54 -3.15 2.59 -8.35
C SER A 54 -3.98 2.23 -7.10
N ALA A 55 -3.32 2.06 -5.95
CA ALA A 55 -3.98 1.89 -4.67
C ALA A 55 -4.70 3.19 -4.25
N VAL A 56 -5.85 3.03 -3.61
CA VAL A 56 -6.63 4.10 -3.01
C VAL A 56 -5.84 4.83 -1.93
N LYS A 57 -5.09 4.07 -1.12
CA LYS A 57 -4.31 4.62 0.00
C LYS A 57 -3.13 3.72 0.34
N TYR A 58 -2.08 4.34 0.87
CA TYR A 58 -0.98 3.67 1.55
C TYR A 58 -1.09 3.89 3.05
N LEU A 59 -1.02 2.82 3.83
CA LEU A 59 -1.08 2.85 5.29
C LEU A 59 0.05 2.00 5.86
N GLU A 60 0.52 2.36 7.06
CA GLU A 60 1.52 1.57 7.77
C GLU A 60 0.99 1.20 9.15
N CYS A 61 1.25 -0.04 9.57
CA CYS A 61 0.84 -0.52 10.88
C CYS A 61 1.91 -1.40 11.53
N SER A 62 1.81 -1.47 12.86
CA SER A 62 2.54 -2.42 13.69
C SER A 62 1.52 -3.19 14.51
N ALA A 63 1.47 -4.51 14.31
CA ALA A 63 0.62 -5.36 15.13
C ALA A 63 1.11 -5.44 16.58
N LEU A 64 2.43 -5.36 16.78
CA LEU A 64 3.07 -5.43 18.10
C LEU A 64 2.76 -4.20 18.96
N THR A 65 2.94 -3.01 18.41
CA THR A 65 2.67 -1.74 19.12
C THR A 65 1.23 -1.26 18.97
N GLN A 66 0.42 -2.00 18.20
CA GLN A 66 -0.95 -1.64 17.79
C GLN A 66 -1.06 -0.29 17.02
N LYS A 67 0.07 0.34 16.69
CA LYS A 67 0.11 1.61 15.97
C LYS A 67 -0.45 1.43 14.55
N GLY A 68 -1.42 2.26 14.18
CA GLY A 68 -2.00 2.28 12.83
C GLY A 68 -2.97 1.14 12.51
N LEU A 69 -3.12 0.15 13.40
CA LEU A 69 -3.96 -1.03 13.12
C LEU A 69 -5.44 -0.67 12.92
N LYS A 70 -6.01 0.11 13.85
CA LYS A 70 -7.39 0.61 13.74
C LYS A 70 -7.61 1.40 12.44
N ASN A 71 -6.67 2.28 12.11
CA ASN A 71 -6.76 3.11 10.91
C ASN A 71 -6.76 2.29 9.61
N VAL A 72 -6.01 1.18 9.55
CA VAL A 72 -6.04 0.26 8.40
C VAL A 72 -7.43 -0.33 8.18
N PHE A 73 -8.10 -0.77 9.24
CA PHE A 73 -9.44 -1.33 9.14
C PHE A 73 -10.51 -0.26 8.84
N ASP A 74 -10.44 0.90 9.50
CA ASP A 74 -11.37 2.01 9.25
C ASP A 74 -11.30 2.49 7.80
N GLU A 75 -10.10 2.60 7.24
CA GLU A 75 -9.89 3.00 5.84
C GLU A 75 -10.32 1.92 4.84
N ALA A 76 -10.18 0.63 5.19
CA ALA A 76 -10.69 -0.47 4.38
C ALA A 76 -12.23 -0.42 4.27
N ILE A 77 -12.91 -0.15 5.39
CA ILE A 77 -14.37 0.03 5.41
C ILE A 77 -14.75 1.28 4.59
N ARG A 78 -14.05 2.40 4.83
CA ARG A 78 -14.31 3.67 4.13
C ARG A 78 -14.10 3.56 2.62
N ALA A 79 -13.12 2.80 2.15
CA ALA A 79 -12.85 2.62 0.73
C ALA A 79 -14.04 1.97 -0.04
N VAL A 80 -14.90 1.25 0.67
CA VAL A 80 -16.12 0.65 0.12
C VAL A 80 -17.33 1.57 0.30
N LEU A 81 -17.50 2.17 1.48
CA LEU A 81 -18.65 3.04 1.79
C LEU A 81 -18.61 4.40 1.08
N SER A 82 -17.42 4.92 0.80
CA SER A 82 -17.20 6.20 0.13
C SER A 82 -16.12 6.03 -0.92
N PRO A 83 -16.45 5.37 -2.06
CA PRO A 83 -15.47 5.08 -3.08
C PRO A 83 -14.88 6.40 -3.61
N PRO A 84 -13.53 6.56 -3.62
CA PRO A 84 -12.91 7.71 -4.24
C PRO A 84 -13.31 7.75 -5.72
N ALA A 85 -13.45 8.96 -6.27
CA ALA A 85 -13.75 9.15 -7.69
C ALA A 85 -12.73 8.37 -8.52
N ARG A 86 -13.18 7.34 -9.23
CA ARG A 86 -12.30 6.52 -10.05
C ARG A 86 -11.74 7.41 -11.16
N PRO A 87 -10.40 7.46 -11.37
CA PRO A 87 -9.88 8.06 -12.58
C PRO A 87 -10.38 7.21 -13.76
N THR A 88 -11.38 7.72 -14.48
CA THR A 88 -11.87 7.10 -15.70
C THR A 88 -10.68 7.02 -16.65
N LYS A 89 -10.23 5.80 -17.00
CA LYS A 89 -9.38 5.63 -18.17
C LYS A 89 -10.15 6.22 -19.34
N LYS A 90 -9.75 7.40 -19.84
CA LYS A 90 -10.27 7.94 -21.09
C LYS A 90 -9.98 6.88 -22.15
N LYS A 91 -11.01 6.16 -22.61
CA LYS A 91 -10.89 5.37 -23.84
C LYS A 91 -10.64 6.39 -24.94
N GLY A 92 -9.38 6.53 -25.36
CA GLY A 92 -9.03 7.27 -26.55
C GLY A 92 -9.67 6.58 -27.74
N CYS A 93 -10.84 7.05 -28.13
CA CYS A 93 -11.38 6.80 -29.46
C CYS A 93 -10.64 7.77 -30.39
N LEU A 94 -9.59 7.27 -31.04
CA LEU A 94 -9.07 7.88 -32.26
C LEU A 94 -9.61 7.01 -33.39
N ILE A 95 -10.71 7.46 -33.99
CA ILE A 95 -11.03 7.05 -35.36
C ILE A 95 -10.11 7.89 -36.24
N LEU A 96 -9.24 7.22 -37.00
CA LEU A 96 -8.62 7.75 -38.20
C LEU A 96 -8.96 6.81 -39.36
#